data_AF-A0A257AE94-F1
#
_entry.id   AF-A0A257AE94-F1
#
_cell.length_a   1.000
_cell.length_b   1.000
_cell.length_c   1.000
_cell.angle_alpha   90.00
_cell.angle_beta   90.00
_cell.angle_gamma   90.00
#
_symmetry.space_group_name_H-M   'P 1'
#
loop_
_entity.id
_entity.type
_entity.pdbx_description
1 polymer ?
#
loop_
_entity_poly.entity_id
_entity_poly.type
_entity_poly.pdbx_seq_one_letter_code
_entity_poly.pdbx_strand_id
1 'polypeptide(L)'
;MGENLGDTDIKLISLAWELKSSGEKVILLTDDYGIQNVASMLDIPWKGVFQPGIREEVKWKWRCPACGKTYNELVRRCEYCGTQVRRTGIGRGRKTT
;
A
#
# COMPACT_ATOMS: atom_id res chain seq x y z
N MET A 1 7.16 -2.51 15.24
CA MET A 1 7.58 -1.58 14.18
C MET A 1 6.75 -0.32 14.34
N GLY A 2 7.30 0.70 14.97
CA GLY A 2 6.69 2.02 15.06
C GLY A 2 7.55 2.96 14.24
N GLU A 3 6.94 3.68 13.33
CA GLU A 3 7.62 4.65 12.46
C GLU A 3 8.08 5.82 13.35
N ASN A 4 9.35 6.22 13.22
CA ASN A 4 9.89 7.33 14.01
C ASN A 4 9.46 8.62 13.30
N LEU A 5 8.49 9.34 13.88
CA LEU A 5 8.07 10.64 13.38
C LEU A 5 9.16 11.67 13.64
N GLY A 6 9.56 12.40 12.60
CA GLY A 6 10.52 13.49 12.74
C GLY A 6 9.91 14.71 13.42
N ASP A 7 10.75 15.64 13.85
CA ASP A 7 10.32 16.90 14.48
C ASP A 7 9.36 17.70 13.59
N THR A 8 9.56 17.67 12.27
CA THR A 8 8.67 18.32 11.31
C THR A 8 7.28 17.70 11.31
N ASP A 9 7.19 16.37 11.38
CA ASP A 9 5.93 15.63 11.39
C ASP A 9 5.15 15.91 12.68
N ILE A 10 5.85 15.95 13.82
CA ILE A 10 5.28 16.30 15.12
C ILE A 10 4.72 17.73 15.09
N LYS A 11 5.47 18.70 14.54
CA LYS A 11 5.01 20.10 14.43
C LYS A 11 3.80 20.23 13.51
N LEU A 12 3.80 19.52 12.39
CA LEU A 12 2.68 19.51 11.45
C LEU A 12 1.40 18.96 12.08
N ILE A 13 1.51 17.81 12.77
CA ILE A 13 0.38 17.19 13.48
C ILE A 13 -0.10 18.10 14.60
N SER A 14 0.81 18.69 15.37
CA SER A 14 0.48 19.63 16.46
C SER A 14 -0.33 20.82 15.96
N LEU A 15 0.11 21.43 14.85
CA LEU A 15 -0.59 22.55 14.23
C LEU A 15 -1.99 22.15 13.77
N ALA A 16 -2.12 20.99 13.10
CA ALA A 16 -3.42 20.51 12.65
C ALA A 16 -4.37 20.22 13.83
N TRP A 17 -3.85 19.68 14.92
CA TRP A 17 -4.63 19.44 16.13
C TRP A 17 -5.11 20.73 16.80
N GLU A 18 -4.25 21.75 16.88
CA GLU A 18 -4.58 23.05 17.44
C GLU A 18 -5.69 23.75 16.63
N LEU A 19 -5.56 23.79 15.31
CA LEU A 19 -6.57 24.36 14.41
C LEU A 19 -7.91 23.63 14.50
N LYS A 20 -7.89 22.29 14.57
CA LYS A 20 -9.11 21.51 14.81
C LYS A 20 -9.74 21.88 16.15
N SER A 21 -8.92 22.02 17.20
CA SER A 21 -9.38 22.31 18.57
C SER A 21 -9.91 23.73 18.72
N SER A 22 -9.45 24.69 17.91
CA SER A 22 -10.01 26.04 17.82
C SER A 22 -11.32 26.11 17.00
N GLY A 23 -11.78 24.97 16.47
CA GLY A 23 -13.01 24.87 15.68
C GLY A 23 -12.84 25.16 14.19
N GLU A 24 -11.60 25.29 13.71
CA GLU A 24 -11.32 25.47 12.28
C GLU A 24 -11.45 24.16 11.51
N LYS A 25 -11.75 24.29 10.21
CA LYS A 25 -11.78 23.16 9.29
C LYS A 25 -10.38 22.90 8.76
N VAL A 26 -9.80 21.78 9.15
CA VAL A 26 -8.46 21.34 8.73
C VAL A 26 -8.52 19.94 8.11
N ILE A 27 -7.66 19.72 7.11
CA ILE A 27 -7.38 18.39 6.54
C ILE A 27 -5.88 18.25 6.31
N LEU A 28 -5.29 17.18 6.82
CA LEU A 28 -3.89 16.84 6.57
C LEU A 28 -3.75 16.14 5.22
N LEU A 29 -2.90 16.66 4.34
CA LEU A 29 -2.57 16.02 3.06
C LEU A 29 -1.23 15.30 3.19
N THR A 30 -1.24 13.96 3.25
CA THR A 30 -0.02 13.16 3.44
C THR A 30 -0.17 11.73 2.93
N ASP A 31 0.87 11.21 2.29
CA ASP A 31 1.00 9.79 1.91
C ASP A 31 1.82 8.98 2.93
N ASP A 32 2.28 9.60 4.02
CA ASP A 32 3.07 8.95 5.08
C ASP A 32 2.16 8.20 6.07
N TYR A 33 2.35 6.88 6.21
CA TYR A 33 1.53 6.03 7.05
C TYR A 33 1.66 6.36 8.55
N GLY A 34 2.83 6.77 9.02
CA GLY A 34 3.07 7.19 10.40
C GLY A 34 2.25 8.42 10.75
N ILE A 35 2.26 9.44 9.89
CA ILE A 35 1.43 10.64 10.05
C ILE A 35 -0.06 10.28 9.99
N GLN A 36 -0.48 9.42 9.06
CA GLN A 36 -1.87 8.98 8.95
C GLN A 36 -2.35 8.23 10.20
N ASN A 37 -1.52 7.38 10.78
CA ASN A 37 -1.84 6.64 11.99
C ASN A 37 -2.07 7.59 13.17
N VAL A 38 -1.15 8.53 13.40
CA VAL A 38 -1.30 9.50 14.49
C VAL A 38 -2.46 10.46 14.24
N ALA A 39 -2.64 10.95 13.01
CA ALA A 39 -3.80 11.76 12.65
C ALA A 39 -5.12 11.03 12.93
N SER A 40 -5.20 9.73 12.60
CA SER A 40 -6.38 8.91 12.87
C SER A 40 -6.62 8.71 14.37
N MET A 41 -5.57 8.51 15.16
CA MET A 41 -5.67 8.42 16.63
C MET A 41 -6.15 9.72 17.29
N LEU A 42 -5.87 10.87 16.67
CA LEU A 42 -6.26 12.20 17.14
C LEU A 42 -7.54 12.73 16.48
N ASP A 43 -8.24 11.88 15.71
CA ASP A 43 -9.42 12.21 14.90
C ASP A 43 -9.19 13.41 13.96
N ILE A 44 -7.95 13.66 13.52
CA ILE A 44 -7.63 14.74 12.58
C ILE A 44 -7.95 14.23 11.18
N PRO A 45 -8.83 14.91 10.42
CA PRO A 45 -9.14 14.52 9.05
C PRO A 45 -7.88 14.53 8.18
N TRP A 46 -7.66 13.49 7.39
CA TRP A 46 -6.52 13.43 6.48
C TRP A 46 -6.89 12.81 5.12
N LYS A 47 -6.06 13.06 4.10
CA LYS A 47 -6.18 12.49 2.76
C LYS A 47 -4.79 12.31 2.12
N GLY A 48 -4.61 11.25 1.33
CA GLY A 48 -3.40 11.05 0.53
C GLY A 48 -3.20 12.11 -0.56
N VAL A 49 -1.94 12.38 -0.93
CA VAL A 49 -1.53 13.43 -1.88
C VAL A 49 -1.46 12.89 -3.31
N PHE A 50 -0.85 11.72 -3.52
CA PHE A 50 -0.63 11.17 -4.85
C PHE A 50 -1.33 9.83 -5.13
N GLN A 51 -2.37 9.99 -5.95
CA GLN A 51 -3.00 9.07 -6.91
C GLN A 51 -4.33 8.43 -6.49
N PRO A 52 -5.35 8.44 -7.39
CA PRO A 52 -6.50 7.56 -7.26
C PRO A 52 -5.93 6.15 -7.14
N GLY A 53 -6.26 5.45 -6.05
CA GLY A 53 -5.62 4.20 -5.66
C GLY A 53 -5.57 3.14 -6.77
N ILE A 54 -4.94 2.00 -6.47
CA ILE A 54 -4.69 0.87 -7.39
C ILE A 54 -5.80 0.69 -8.44
N ARG A 55 -5.56 1.17 -9.68
CA ARG A 55 -6.48 1.04 -10.83
C ARG A 55 -6.43 -0.35 -11.48
N GLU A 56 -5.38 -1.11 -11.20
CA GLU A 56 -5.13 -2.40 -11.84
C GLU A 56 -4.67 -3.44 -10.81
N GLU A 57 -5.38 -4.56 -10.72
CA GLU A 57 -4.95 -5.72 -9.96
C GLU A 57 -4.12 -6.64 -10.87
N VAL A 58 -2.85 -6.86 -10.51
CA VAL A 58 -2.02 -7.87 -11.16
C VAL A 58 -2.26 -9.21 -10.47
N LYS A 59 -2.92 -10.14 -11.16
CA LYS A 59 -3.05 -11.51 -10.68
C LYS A 59 -1.74 -12.25 -10.94
N TRP A 60 -1.12 -12.71 -9.87
CA TRP A 60 0.11 -13.48 -9.93
C TRP A 60 -0.20 -14.98 -9.86
N LYS A 61 0.48 -15.78 -10.69
CA LYS A 61 0.62 -17.22 -10.42
C LYS A 61 2.07 -17.63 -10.61
N TRP A 62 2.40 -18.83 -10.17
CA TRP A 62 3.70 -19.44 -10.38
C TRP A 62 3.67 -20.17 -11.72
N ARG A 63 4.63 -19.90 -12.60
CA ARG A 63 4.73 -20.55 -13.92
C ARG A 63 6.11 -21.13 -14.12
N CYS A 64 6.17 -22.36 -14.61
CA CYS A 64 7.42 -22.97 -15.05
C CYS A 64 7.84 -22.32 -16.38
N PRO A 65 9.05 -21.74 -16.47
CA PRO A 65 9.51 -21.11 -17.71
C PRO A 65 9.83 -22.13 -18.81
N ALA A 66 10.08 -23.39 -18.47
CA ALA A 66 10.47 -24.43 -19.43
C ALA A 66 9.26 -25.16 -20.05
N CYS A 67 8.32 -25.63 -19.23
CA CYS A 67 7.15 -26.40 -19.72
C CYS A 67 5.83 -25.61 -19.70
N GLY A 68 5.83 -24.38 -19.18
CA GLY A 68 4.65 -23.50 -19.15
C GLY A 68 3.60 -23.82 -18.08
N LYS A 69 3.77 -24.89 -17.29
CA LYS A 69 2.83 -25.30 -16.23
C LYS A 69 2.64 -24.18 -15.20
N THR A 70 1.39 -23.93 -14.80
CA THR A 70 1.02 -22.92 -13.80
C THR A 70 0.59 -23.55 -12.49
N TYR A 71 1.00 -22.95 -11.37
CA TYR A 71 0.69 -23.34 -10.01
C TYR A 71 0.05 -22.16 -9.27
N ASN A 72 -0.99 -22.44 -8.47
CA ASN A 72 -1.65 -21.42 -7.64
C ASN A 72 -0.95 -21.24 -6.29
N GLU A 73 -0.13 -22.21 -5.88
CA GLU A 73 0.64 -22.21 -4.63
C GLU A 73 2.15 -22.06 -4.89
N LEU A 74 2.92 -21.76 -3.83
CA LEU A 74 4.37 -21.61 -3.92
C LEU A 74 5.02 -22.97 -4.17
N VAL A 75 5.40 -23.22 -5.42
CA VAL A 75 6.14 -24.41 -5.84
C VAL A 75 7.57 -23.99 -6.20
N ARG A 76 8.59 -24.59 -5.56
CA ARG A 76 10.00 -24.25 -5.83
C ARG A 76 10.52 -24.84 -7.14
N ARG A 77 10.10 -26.05 -7.49
CA ARG A 77 10.51 -26.77 -8.71
C ARG A 77 9.30 -27.40 -9.38
N CYS A 78 9.26 -27.33 -10.71
CA CYS A 78 8.21 -27.94 -11.51
C CYS A 78 8.21 -29.46 -11.33
N GLU A 79 7.07 -30.04 -10.97
CA GLU A 79 6.88 -31.49 -10.84
C GLU A 79 7.06 -32.27 -12.16
N TYR A 80 6.94 -31.61 -13.30
CA TYR A 80 7.06 -32.25 -14.62
C TYR A 80 8.47 -32.23 -15.21
N CYS A 81 9.23 -31.15 -14.98
CA CYS A 81 10.53 -30.96 -15.65
C CYS A 81 11.66 -30.55 -14.70
N GLY A 82 11.40 -30.48 -13.39
CA GLY A 82 12.40 -30.13 -12.37
C GLY A 82 12.89 -28.68 -12.38
N THR A 83 12.52 -27.89 -13.39
CA THR A 83 12.95 -26.49 -13.55
C THR A 83 12.40 -25.61 -12.43
N GLN A 84 13.20 -24.65 -11.96
CA GLN A 84 12.77 -23.69 -10.96
C GLN A 84 11.61 -22.83 -11.46
N VAL A 85 10.53 -22.80 -10.68
CA VAL A 85 9.31 -22.06 -11.04
C VAL A 85 9.51 -20.58 -10.72
N ARG A 86 8.95 -19.70 -11.57
CA ARG A 86 9.02 -18.24 -11.37
C ARG A 86 7.61 -17.67 -11.24
N ARG A 87 7.49 -16.56 -10.51
CA ARG A 87 6.22 -15.83 -10.42
C ARG A 87 5.99 -15.06 -11.72
N THR A 88 4.81 -15.16 -12.30
CA THR A 88 4.44 -14.47 -13.55
C THR A 88 3.08 -13.80 -13.38
N GLY A 89 2.96 -12.54 -13.82
CA GLY A 89 1.68 -11.83 -13.88
C GLY A 89 0.85 -12.34 -15.06
N ILE A 90 -0.41 -12.72 -14.84
CA ILE A 90 -1.25 -13.42 -15.83
C ILE A 90 -2.35 -12.54 -16.42
N GLY A 91 -2.54 -11.33 -15.89
CA GLY A 91 -3.46 -10.37 -16.47
C GLY A 91 -3.54 -9.10 -15.65
N ARG A 92 -3.85 -8.00 -16.34
CA ARG A 92 -4.18 -6.70 -15.76
C ARG A 92 -5.70 -6.62 -15.64
N GLY A 93 -6.24 -6.70 -14.43
CA GLY A 93 -7.67 -6.47 -14.20
C GLY A 93 -7.89 -5.01 -13.83
N ARG A 94 -8.67 -4.24 -14.62
CA ARG A 94 -9.11 -2.89 -14.24
C ARG A 94 -10.00 -3.00 -12.99
N LYS A 95 -9.64 -2.32 -11.90
CA LYS A 95 -10.55 -2.05 -10.78
C LYS A 95 -11.34 -0.78 -11.11
N THR A 96 -12.64 -0.93 -11.34
CA THR A 96 -13.60 0.18 -11.29
C THR A 96 -13.99 0.40 -9.84
N THR A 97 -13.43 1.41 -9.19
CA THR A 97 -14.02 2.04 -8.01
C THR A 97 -13.61 3.50 -7.99
#